data_AF-A0A660VQZ8-F1
#
_entry.id   AF-A0A660VQZ8-F1
#
_cell.length_a   1.000
_cell.length_b   1.000
_cell.length_c   1.000
_cell.angle_alpha   90.00
_cell.angle_beta   90.00
_cell.angle_gamma   90.00
#
_symmetry.space_group_name_H-M   'P 1'
#
loop_
_entity.id
_entity.type
_entity.pdbx_description
1 polymer ?
#
loop_
_entity_poly.entity_id
_entity_poly.type
_entity_poly.pdbx_seq_one_letter_code
_entity_poly.pdbx_strand_id
1 'polypeptide(L)'
;MTTSLADLPDGARARLISVGGERAWRRRLLELGFVPGTELRVVRRVPVGNVLEVELRFSRMTLRIDEAAALQVQSPDADAATSAARSAGAGSPSAEPDA
;
A
#
# COMPACT_ATOMS: atom_id res chain seq x y z
N MET A 1 -1.51 12.69 -3.47
CA MET A 1 -1.05 12.63 -2.06
C MET A 1 -0.43 11.26 -1.78
N THR A 2 0.42 11.12 -0.74
CA THR A 2 1.01 9.83 -0.37
C THR A 2 0.09 9.10 0.61
N THR A 3 -0.22 7.83 0.33
CA THR A 3 -1.08 6.94 1.12
C THR A 3 -0.52 5.51 1.08
N SER A 4 -1.08 4.59 1.85
CA SER A 4 -0.67 3.18 1.82
C SER A 4 -1.39 2.44 0.69
N LEU A 5 -0.73 1.44 0.11
CA LEU A 5 -1.32 0.62 -0.96
C LEU A 5 -2.57 -0.14 -0.50
N ALA A 6 -2.64 -0.48 0.78
CA ALA A 6 -3.80 -1.10 1.42
C ALA A 6 -5.02 -0.17 1.57
N ASP A 7 -4.89 1.15 1.35
CA ASP A 7 -6.01 2.10 1.43
C ASP A 7 -6.58 2.45 0.05
N LEU A 8 -5.90 2.04 -1.01
CA LEU A 8 -6.37 2.30 -2.37
C LEU A 8 -7.58 1.43 -2.74
N PRO A 9 -8.56 2.01 -3.45
CA PRO A 9 -9.70 1.24 -3.93
C PRO A 9 -9.31 0.33 -5.09
N ASP A 10 -10.12 -0.71 -5.31
CA ASP A 10 -9.94 -1.64 -6.41
C ASP A 10 -9.97 -0.90 -7.76
N GLY A 11 -9.05 -1.23 -8.65
CA GLY A 11 -8.88 -0.57 -9.94
C GLY A 11 -8.02 0.69 -9.92
N ALA A 12 -7.68 1.24 -8.75
CA ALA A 12 -6.90 2.47 -8.63
C ALA A 12 -5.46 2.30 -9.09
N ARG A 13 -4.92 3.35 -9.71
CA ARG A 13 -3.51 3.44 -10.10
C ARG A 13 -2.77 4.33 -9.11
N ALA A 14 -1.56 3.95 -8.77
CA ALA A 14 -0.69 4.74 -7.94
C ALA A 14 0.77 4.50 -8.27
N ARG A 15 1.62 5.41 -7.84
CA ARG A 15 3.06 5.32 -8.00
C ARG A 15 3.72 4.90 -6.70
N LEU A 16 4.52 3.84 -6.72
CA LEU A 16 5.27 3.41 -5.54
C LEU A 16 6.27 4.49 -5.13
N ILE A 17 6.23 4.94 -3.89
CA ILE A 17 7.13 5.96 -3.34
C ILE A 17 8.18 5.31 -2.43
N SER A 18 7.75 4.36 -1.59
CA SER A 18 8.65 3.66 -0.70
C SER A 18 8.13 2.27 -0.34
N VAL A 19 9.08 1.36 -0.08
CA VAL A 19 8.82 0.00 0.39
C VAL A 19 9.27 -0.09 1.85
N GLY A 20 8.31 -0.14 2.76
CA GLY A 20 8.54 -0.31 4.20
C GLY A 20 8.89 -1.75 4.58
N GLY A 21 8.58 -2.13 5.82
CA GLY A 21 8.75 -3.50 6.30
C GLY A 21 10.21 -3.91 6.54
N GLU A 22 10.39 -5.21 6.80
CA GLU A 22 11.67 -5.80 7.18
C GLU A 22 12.68 -5.81 6.01
N ARG A 23 13.98 -5.77 6.32
CA ARG A 23 15.05 -5.66 5.32
C ARG A 23 15.03 -6.80 4.29
N ALA A 24 14.80 -8.04 4.74
CA ALA A 24 14.73 -9.21 3.86
C ALA A 24 13.53 -9.14 2.90
N TRP A 25 12.37 -8.75 3.42
CA TRP A 25 11.14 -8.58 2.65
C TRP A 25 11.26 -7.48 1.59
N ARG A 26 11.76 -6.30 2.00
CA ARG A 26 12.01 -5.17 1.11
C ARG A 26 12.95 -5.54 -0.04
N ARG A 27 14.04 -6.26 0.26
CA ARG A 27 14.99 -6.70 -0.75
C ARG A 27 14.32 -7.62 -1.78
N ARG A 28 13.55 -8.61 -1.32
CA ARG A 28 12.83 -9.53 -2.21
C ARG A 28 11.85 -8.78 -3.11
N LEU A 29 11.12 -7.80 -2.58
CA LEU A 29 10.23 -6.96 -3.36
C LEU A 29 10.95 -6.15 -4.44
N LEU A 30 12.10 -5.55 -4.10
CA LEU A 30 12.92 -4.83 -5.07
C LEU A 30 13.40 -5.75 -6.20
N GLU A 31 13.83 -6.97 -5.88
CA GLU A 31 14.22 -8.00 -6.86
C GLU A 31 13.05 -8.41 -7.77
N LEU A 32 11.82 -8.36 -7.25
CA LEU A 32 10.58 -8.64 -8.00
C LEU A 32 10.07 -7.43 -8.82
N GLY A 33 10.69 -6.26 -8.68
CA GLY A 33 10.36 -5.06 -9.44
C GLY A 33 9.51 -4.02 -8.71
N PHE A 34 9.27 -4.16 -7.40
CA PHE A 34 8.68 -3.13 -6.56
C PHE A 34 9.71 -2.05 -6.23
N VAL A 35 10.10 -1.29 -7.24
CA VAL A 35 11.09 -0.21 -7.12
C VAL A 35 10.36 1.13 -6.97
N PRO A 36 10.77 2.00 -6.03
CA PRO A 36 10.29 3.38 -5.97
C PRO A 36 10.30 4.08 -7.33
N GLY A 37 9.21 4.77 -7.65
CA GLY A 37 8.97 5.41 -8.93
C GLY A 37 8.21 4.53 -9.94
N THR A 38 7.97 3.25 -9.63
CA THR A 38 7.21 2.32 -10.49
C THR A 38 5.71 2.54 -10.34
N GLU A 39 5.00 2.57 -11.47
CA GLU A 39 3.54 2.59 -11.48
C GLU A 39 2.98 1.20 -11.22
N LEU A 40 1.94 1.16 -10.38
CA LEU A 40 1.24 -0.04 -10.01
C LEU A 40 -0.27 0.21 -9.97
N ARG A 41 -1.04 -0.85 -10.07
CA ARG A 41 -2.51 -0.81 -10.04
C ARG A 41 -3.04 -1.84 -9.05
N VAL A 42 -4.01 -1.44 -8.24
CA VAL A 42 -4.79 -2.39 -7.45
C VAL A 42 -5.75 -3.10 -8.38
N VAL A 43 -5.61 -4.42 -8.52
CA VAL A 43 -6.50 -5.23 -9.36
C VAL A 43 -7.80 -5.49 -8.60
N ARG A 44 -7.67 -6.07 -7.39
CA ARG A 44 -8.79 -6.36 -6.49
C ARG A 44 -8.29 -6.70 -5.10
N ARG A 45 -9.17 -6.54 -4.11
CA ARG A 45 -9.00 -7.10 -2.77
C ARG A 45 -9.72 -8.42 -2.65
N VAL A 46 -9.08 -9.40 -2.02
CA VAL A 46 -9.69 -10.69 -1.70
C VAL A 46 -9.99 -10.74 -0.20
N PRO A 47 -11.27 -10.63 0.21
CA PRO A 47 -11.65 -10.65 1.63
C PRO A 47 -11.27 -11.98 2.29
N VAL A 48 -11.47 -13.08 1.55
CA VAL A 48 -11.10 -14.42 2.00
C VAL A 48 -9.59 -14.58 1.85
N GLY A 49 -8.86 -14.51 2.97
CA GLY A 49 -7.40 -14.63 3.01
C GLY A 49 -6.66 -13.33 3.25
N ASN A 50 -7.36 -12.18 3.34
CA ASN A 50 -6.77 -10.87 3.63
C ASN A 50 -5.60 -10.52 2.71
N VAL A 51 -5.81 -10.69 1.40
CA VAL A 51 -4.79 -10.39 0.39
C VAL A 51 -5.28 -9.36 -0.62
N LEU A 52 -4.33 -8.63 -1.20
CA LEU A 52 -4.50 -7.61 -2.22
C LEU A 52 -3.76 -8.06 -3.48
N GLU A 53 -4.47 -8.12 -4.60
CA GLU A 53 -3.88 -8.37 -5.91
C GLU A 53 -3.48 -7.05 -6.54
N VAL A 54 -2.20 -6.94 -6.91
CA VAL A 54 -1.61 -5.74 -7.52
C VAL A 54 -0.92 -6.10 -8.82
N GLU A 55 -1.02 -5.20 -9.78
CA GLU A 55 -0.43 -5.33 -11.10
C GLU A 55 0.69 -4.30 -11.25
N LEU A 56 1.88 -4.78 -11.57
CA LEU A 56 3.09 -3.99 -11.81
C LEU A 56 3.62 -4.33 -13.18
N ARG A 57 3.67 -3.35 -14.09
CA ARG A 57 4.21 -3.52 -15.45
C ARG A 57 3.67 -4.77 -16.16
N PHE A 58 4.42 -5.88 -16.09
CA PHE A 58 4.12 -7.17 -16.75
C PHE A 58 3.83 -8.32 -15.76
N SER A 59 3.68 -8.03 -14.46
CA SER A 59 3.49 -9.03 -13.42
C SER A 59 2.30 -8.69 -12.52
N ARG A 60 1.60 -9.72 -12.08
CA ARG A 60 0.56 -9.64 -11.06
C ARG A 60 1.04 -10.36 -9.82
N MET A 61 0.95 -9.68 -8.69
CA MET A 61 1.41 -10.21 -7.43
C MET A 61 0.32 -10.07 -6.39
N THR A 62 0.21 -11.09 -5.54
CA THR A 62 -0.69 -11.08 -4.40
C THR A 62 0.14 -10.75 -3.17
N LEU A 63 -0.23 -9.69 -2.48
CA LEU A 63 0.39 -9.25 -1.23
C LEU A 63 -0.61 -9.42 -0.11
N ARG A 64 -0.16 -9.70 1.11
CA ARG A 64 -1.05 -9.63 2.26
C ARG A 64 -1.44 -8.17 2.54
N ILE A 65 -2.59 -7.95 3.17
CA ILE A 65 -3.04 -6.58 3.53
C ILE A 65 -2.00 -5.89 4.44
N ASP A 66 -1.46 -6.63 5.40
CA ASP A 66 -0.39 -6.21 6.32
C ASP A 66 0.90 -5.82 5.58
N GLU A 67 1.26 -6.57 4.54
CA GLU A 67 2.37 -6.26 3.65
C GLU A 67 2.11 -5.02 2.78
N ALA A 68 0.90 -4.90 2.23
CA ALA A 68 0.48 -3.76 1.42
C ALA A 68 0.39 -2.46 2.24
N ALA A 69 0.10 -2.55 3.54
CA ALA A 69 0.11 -1.40 4.44
C ALA A 69 1.52 -0.81 4.63
N ALA A 70 2.56 -1.62 4.46
CA ALA A 70 3.95 -1.17 4.49
C ALA A 70 4.42 -0.50 3.19
N LEU A 71 3.62 -0.52 2.13
CA LEU A 71 3.95 0.10 0.84
C LEU A 71 3.34 1.50 0.74
N GLN A 72 4.20 2.51 0.62
CA GLN A 72 3.79 3.91 0.46
C GLN A 72 3.69 4.24 -1.02
N VAL A 73 2.53 4.77 -1.43
CA VAL A 73 2.20 5.04 -2.83
C VAL A 73 1.59 6.43 -2.97
N GLN A 74 1.73 7.02 -4.15
CA GLN A 74 1.13 8.30 -4.49
C GLN A 74 0.02 8.08 -5.52
N SER A 75 -1.22 8.39 -5.15
CA SER A 75 -2.32 8.42 -6.10
C SER A 75 -2.27 9.72 -6.93
N PRO A 76 -2.32 9.63 -8.28
CA PRO A 76 -2.43 10.78 -9.16
C PRO A 76 -3.87 11.34 -9.22
N ASP A 77 -4.86 10.53 -8.86
CA ASP A 77 -6.29 10.87 -8.92
C ASP A 77 -6.84 10.96 -7.49
N ALA A 78 -6.71 12.13 -6.88
CA ALA A 78 -7.13 12.38 -5.50
C ALA A 78 -8.56 12.95 -5.40
N ASP A 79 -9.29 13.10 -6.51
CA ASP A 79 -10.58 13.80 -6.52
C ASP A 79 -11.81 12.87 -6.45
N ALA A 80 -11.70 11.57 -6.76
CA ALA A 80 -12.90 10.72 -6.89
C ALA A 80 -13.26 9.86 -5.66
N ALA A 81 -12.35 9.55 -4.73
CA ALA A 81 -12.57 8.42 -3.79
C ALA A 81 -12.54 8.73 -2.28
N THR A 82 -12.27 9.97 -1.85
CA THR A 82 -12.29 10.32 -0.42
C THR A 82 -13.61 11.00 -0.03
N SER A 83 -14.62 10.19 0.29
CA SER A 83 -15.77 10.63 1.08
C SER A 83 -16.28 9.57 2.08
N ALA A 84 -16.00 8.27 1.88
CA ALA A 84 -16.71 7.21 2.62
C ALA A 84 -16.05 6.64 3.89
N ALA A 85 -14.80 6.96 4.23
CA ALA A 85 -14.11 6.33 5.37
C ALA A 85 -13.44 7.34 6.31
N ARG A 86 -14.22 8.27 6.88
CA ARG A 86 -13.79 9.13 7.99
C ARG A 86 -14.20 8.57 9.37
N SER A 87 -14.26 7.25 9.52
CA SER A 87 -14.65 6.61 10.77
C SER A 87 -14.00 5.25 10.95
N ALA A 88 -12.77 5.21 11.45
CA ALA A 88 -12.30 4.21 12.40
C ALA A 88 -10.86 4.50 12.86
N GLY A 89 -10.67 4.69 14.17
CA GLY A 89 -9.46 4.25 14.85
C GLY A 89 -8.30 5.23 14.92
N ALA A 90 -8.43 6.23 15.80
CA ALA A 90 -7.27 6.78 16.49
C ALA A 90 -6.51 5.64 17.19
N GLY A 91 -5.18 5.63 17.03
CA GLY A 91 -4.31 4.63 17.64
C GLY A 91 -2.83 4.92 17.47
N SER A 92 -2.44 6.20 17.52
CA SER A 92 -1.13 6.51 18.08
C SER A 92 -1.23 6.29 19.60
N PRO A 93 -0.17 5.74 20.21
CA PRO A 93 0.73 6.67 20.84
C PRO A 93 2.19 6.38 20.50
N SER A 94 2.81 7.30 19.75
CA SER A 94 4.15 7.75 20.13
C SER A 94 3.99 8.52 21.44
N ALA A 95 4.73 8.10 22.45
CA ALA A 95 5.39 8.91 23.49
C ALA A 95 5.39 8.11 24.80
N GLU A 96 6.53 7.51 25.11
CA GLU A 96 6.98 7.42 26.50
C GLU A 96 7.71 8.74 26.79
N PRO A 97 7.14 9.65 27.61
CA PRO A 97 7.90 10.70 28.26
C PRO A 97 8.07 10.40 29.76
N ASP A 98 9.20 10.86 30.29
CA ASP A 98 9.55 11.06 31.71
C ASP A 98 9.75 9.79 32.56
N ALA A 99 10.80 9.67 33.39
CA ALA A 99 11.57 10.68 34.11
C ALA A 99 13.00 10.18 34.43
#